data_AF-A0A7S6VUN4-F1
#
_entry.id   AF-A0A7S6VUN4-F1
#
_cell.length_a   1.000
_cell.length_b   1.000
_cell.length_c   1.000
_cell.angle_alpha   90.00
_cell.angle_beta   90.00
_cell.angle_gamma   90.00
#
_symmetry.space_group_name_H-M   'P 1'
#
loop_
_entity.id
_entity.type
_entity.pdbx_description
1 polymer ?
#
loop_
_entity_poly.entity_id
_entity_poly.type
_entity_poly.pdbx_seq_one_letter_code
_entity_poly.pdbx_strand_id
1 'polypeptide(L)'
;MNQNKIELLASANWTRTKWDLSWQSIIELSELLPIVGESYEIVLLESEGENTSNGIYDLLWLPPHSELNGLDDRPTEVLKAHVIKAELVEGEWFRNEYGYLIGKKFRAKIISVHRIIEILSQLHVSNDKRLEGYFNLDRSKISYYEWDDYLYLTQSAEYVKDEFLFVKNREGYSLIFMNNSVSYSYQCEVCKVELTPLQNIFIQNLLKMGEKLRPISQISVADKQVQGALYY
;
A
#
# COMPACT_ATOMS: atom_id res chain seq x y z
N MET A 1 -13.56 -14.29 7.13
CA MET A 1 -13.23 -13.10 6.32
C MET A 1 -14.29 -12.05 6.58
N ASN A 2 -13.87 -10.86 6.98
CA ASN A 2 -14.76 -9.72 7.10
C ASN A 2 -15.17 -9.32 5.67
N GLN A 3 -16.44 -9.41 5.30
CA GLN A 3 -16.86 -9.29 3.89
C GLN A 3 -16.66 -7.89 3.29
N ASN A 4 -16.21 -6.93 4.10
CA ASN A 4 -16.10 -5.51 3.74
C ASN A 4 -14.65 -5.05 3.55
N LYS A 5 -13.67 -5.85 4.02
CA LYS A 5 -12.25 -5.51 3.96
C LYS A 5 -11.33 -6.73 3.97
N ILE A 6 -10.13 -6.56 3.41
CA ILE A 6 -9.00 -7.47 3.54
C ILE A 6 -7.90 -6.73 4.27
N GLU A 7 -7.46 -7.29 5.41
CA GLU A 7 -6.28 -6.81 6.14
C GLU A 7 -5.03 -7.39 5.49
N LEU A 8 -4.03 -6.55 5.27
CA LEU A 8 -2.81 -6.89 4.57
C LEU A 8 -1.60 -6.72 5.49
N LEU A 9 -0.70 -7.69 5.42
CA LEU A 9 0.67 -7.53 5.89
C LEU A 9 1.46 -6.77 4.83
N ALA A 10 1.84 -5.53 5.11
CA ALA A 10 2.44 -4.67 4.08
C ALA A 10 3.86 -4.18 4.38
N SER A 11 4.43 -4.63 5.50
CA SER A 11 5.88 -4.52 5.73
C SER A 11 6.69 -5.63 5.06
N ALA A 12 6.03 -6.57 4.38
CA ALA A 12 6.66 -7.68 3.68
C ALA A 12 7.71 -7.19 2.68
N ASN A 13 8.97 -7.30 3.11
CA ASN A 13 10.08 -6.92 2.28
C ASN A 13 10.36 -8.06 1.31
N TRP A 14 10.05 -7.83 0.04
CA TRP A 14 10.31 -8.71 -1.09
C TRP A 14 11.80 -8.68 -1.52
N THR A 15 12.73 -8.56 -0.57
CA THR A 15 14.13 -8.06 -0.67
C THR A 15 15.07 -8.81 -1.62
N ARG A 16 14.56 -9.82 -2.33
CA ARG A 16 15.31 -10.59 -3.32
C ARG A 16 14.61 -10.73 -4.67
N THR A 17 13.41 -10.20 -4.81
CA THR A 17 12.68 -10.25 -6.08
C THR A 17 13.12 -9.08 -6.93
N LYS A 18 14.16 -9.33 -7.73
CA LYS A 18 14.44 -8.58 -8.96
C LYS A 18 14.69 -7.08 -8.75
N TRP A 19 15.39 -6.74 -7.68
CA TRP A 19 15.81 -5.36 -7.37
C TRP A 19 16.59 -4.72 -8.52
N ASP A 20 17.41 -5.51 -9.20
CA ASP A 20 18.16 -5.14 -10.38
C ASP A 20 17.29 -4.65 -11.54
N LEU A 21 16.00 -5.01 -11.59
CA LEU A 21 15.09 -4.46 -12.59
C LEU A 21 14.75 -2.98 -12.34
N SER A 22 14.92 -2.47 -11.11
CA SER A 22 14.69 -1.04 -10.81
C SER A 22 15.59 -0.10 -11.63
N TRP A 23 16.70 -0.60 -12.20
CA TRP A 23 17.57 0.16 -13.09
C TRP A 23 17.02 0.30 -14.52
N GLN A 24 15.96 -0.43 -14.87
CA GLN A 24 15.31 -0.32 -16.17
C GLN A 24 14.29 0.83 -16.18
N SER A 25 14.10 1.48 -17.32
CA SER A 25 13.15 2.60 -17.43
C SER A 25 11.69 2.14 -17.28
N ILE A 26 11.35 1.00 -17.86
CA ILE A 26 10.01 0.38 -17.83
C ILE A 26 10.20 -1.12 -17.60
N ILE A 27 9.42 -1.68 -16.68
CA ILE A 27 9.49 -3.08 -16.25
C ILE A 27 8.10 -3.69 -16.38
N GLU A 28 8.01 -4.91 -16.89
CA GLU A 28 6.77 -5.69 -16.88
C GLU A 28 6.43 -6.17 -15.46
N LEU A 29 5.17 -6.00 -15.02
CA LEU A 29 4.73 -6.45 -13.70
C LEU A 29 4.87 -7.97 -13.54
N SER A 30 4.67 -8.74 -14.61
CA SER A 30 4.87 -10.20 -14.58
C SER A 30 6.31 -10.60 -14.28
N GLU A 31 7.27 -9.70 -14.51
CA GLU A 31 8.62 -9.91 -14.05
C GLU A 31 8.72 -9.66 -12.56
N LEU A 32 8.12 -8.63 -12.00
CA LEU A 32 8.30 -8.29 -10.57
C LEU A 32 7.51 -9.17 -9.60
N LEU A 33 6.33 -9.63 -10.00
CA LEU A 33 5.43 -10.37 -9.11
C LEU A 33 5.95 -11.77 -8.80
N PRO A 34 5.69 -12.28 -7.58
CA PRO A 34 6.09 -13.63 -7.22
C PRO A 34 5.23 -14.67 -7.96
N ILE A 35 5.81 -15.85 -8.18
CA ILE A 35 5.20 -16.92 -8.97
C ILE A 35 4.33 -17.79 -8.05
N VAL A 36 3.10 -18.07 -8.48
CA VAL A 36 2.18 -18.96 -7.75
C VAL A 36 2.78 -20.36 -7.63
N GLY A 37 2.74 -20.92 -6.42
CA GLY A 37 3.31 -22.24 -6.09
C GLY A 37 4.75 -22.19 -5.57
N GLU A 38 5.49 -21.13 -5.86
CA GLU A 38 6.88 -20.97 -5.41
C GLU A 38 6.97 -20.50 -3.95
N SER A 39 8.15 -20.67 -3.35
CA SER A 39 8.46 -20.20 -2.00
C SER A 39 9.51 -19.09 -2.00
N TYR A 40 9.27 -18.05 -1.22
CA TYR A 40 10.18 -16.91 -1.05
C TYR A 40 10.51 -16.69 0.42
N GLU A 41 11.70 -16.20 0.73
CA GLU A 41 12.01 -15.64 2.06
C GLU A 41 11.58 -14.18 2.05
N ILE A 42 10.74 -13.81 3.02
CA ILE A 42 10.32 -12.42 3.26
C ILE A 42 10.68 -12.03 4.69
N VAL A 43 10.81 -10.72 4.93
CA VAL A 43 10.96 -10.16 6.28
C VAL A 43 9.77 -9.25 6.54
N LEU A 44 9.07 -9.46 7.64
CA LEU A 44 8.11 -8.50 8.18
C LEU A 44 8.83 -7.63 9.21
N LEU A 45 8.53 -6.34 9.24
CA LEU A 45 9.03 -5.42 10.28
C LEU A 45 8.56 -5.87 11.66
N GLU A 46 9.27 -5.42 12.70
CA GLU A 46 9.11 -5.90 14.09
C GLU A 46 7.63 -6.01 14.53
N SER A 47 6.83 -4.96 14.34
CA SER A 47 5.43 -4.92 14.79
C SER A 47 4.53 -5.94 14.07
N GLU A 48 4.66 -6.10 12.75
CA GLU A 48 3.91 -7.14 12.01
C GLU A 48 4.46 -8.54 12.32
N GLY A 49 5.78 -8.68 12.40
CA GLY A 49 6.46 -9.94 12.67
C GLY A 49 6.13 -10.52 14.05
N GLU A 50 5.99 -9.68 15.08
CA GLU A 50 5.59 -10.10 16.43
C GLU A 50 4.16 -10.64 16.49
N ASN A 51 3.26 -10.07 15.68
CA ASN A 51 1.84 -10.45 15.62
C ASN A 51 1.53 -11.51 14.55
N THR A 52 2.53 -11.97 13.79
CA THR A 52 2.37 -12.96 12.72
C THR A 52 2.90 -14.32 13.16
N SER A 53 2.08 -15.34 12.94
CA SER A 53 2.39 -16.73 13.22
C SER A 53 2.33 -17.60 11.96
N ASN A 54 2.59 -18.90 12.07
CA ASN A 54 2.33 -19.84 10.98
C ASN A 54 0.85 -19.78 10.52
N GLY A 55 0.61 -19.66 9.22
CA GLY A 55 -0.76 -19.60 8.70
C GLY A 55 -0.89 -19.01 7.30
N ILE A 56 -2.12 -18.76 6.85
CA ILE A 56 -2.40 -18.12 5.56
C ILE A 56 -2.68 -16.64 5.79
N TYR A 57 -1.93 -15.80 5.08
CA TYR A 57 -2.01 -14.35 5.16
C TYR A 57 -2.11 -13.73 3.78
N ASP A 58 -2.69 -12.52 3.74
CA ASP A 58 -2.71 -11.67 2.57
C ASP A 58 -1.61 -10.61 2.73
N LEU A 59 -0.68 -10.54 1.78
CA LEU A 59 0.48 -9.65 1.77
C LEU A 59 0.28 -8.56 0.72
N LEU A 60 0.75 -7.35 0.99
CA LEU A 60 0.79 -6.29 -0.02
C LEU A 60 2.03 -6.42 -0.89
N TRP A 61 1.84 -6.21 -2.19
CA TRP A 61 2.90 -5.79 -3.09
C TRP A 61 2.50 -4.43 -3.69
N LEU A 62 3.36 -3.45 -3.51
CA LEU A 62 3.09 -2.05 -3.83
C LEU A 62 4.18 -1.53 -4.77
N PRO A 63 3.82 -0.91 -5.91
CA PRO A 63 4.73 -0.11 -6.71
C PRO A 63 4.85 1.32 -6.13
N PRO A 64 5.82 2.14 -6.58
CA PRO A 64 6.84 1.84 -7.59
C PRO A 64 7.87 0.81 -7.12
N HIS A 65 8.48 0.10 -8.07
CA HIS A 65 9.64 -0.76 -7.78
C HIS A 65 10.92 0.09 -7.70
N SER A 66 11.00 0.93 -6.67
CA SER A 66 12.07 1.91 -6.46
C SER A 66 12.26 2.24 -4.97
N GLU A 67 13.51 2.45 -4.56
CA GLU A 67 13.87 2.96 -3.22
C GLU A 67 13.89 4.49 -3.20
N LEU A 68 13.94 5.11 -4.39
CA LEU A 68 14.14 6.54 -4.56
C LEU A 68 12.84 7.30 -4.82
N ASN A 69 11.82 6.61 -5.35
CA ASN A 69 10.57 7.24 -5.73
C ASN A 69 9.41 6.43 -5.18
N GLY A 70 8.56 7.09 -4.40
CA GLY A 70 7.38 6.49 -3.79
C GLY A 70 6.09 6.86 -4.53
N LEU A 71 4.96 6.58 -3.90
CA LEU A 71 3.65 6.98 -4.41
C LEU A 71 3.42 8.49 -4.38
N ASP A 72 4.13 9.26 -3.54
CA ASP A 72 4.07 10.74 -3.61
C ASP A 72 4.60 11.25 -4.96
N ASP A 73 5.59 10.55 -5.52
CA ASP A 73 6.20 10.85 -6.81
C ASP A 73 5.40 10.30 -7.99
N ARG A 74 4.77 9.14 -7.80
CA ARG A 74 4.05 8.37 -8.83
C ARG A 74 2.71 7.82 -8.31
N PRO A 75 1.77 8.69 -7.94
CA PRO A 75 0.55 8.30 -7.24
C PRO A 75 -0.34 7.36 -8.03
N THR A 76 -0.33 7.45 -9.37
CA THR A 76 -1.13 6.59 -10.24
C THR A 76 -0.71 5.12 -10.23
N GLU A 77 0.54 4.82 -9.83
CA GLU A 77 1.02 3.43 -9.78
C GLU A 77 0.33 2.60 -8.69
N VAL A 78 -0.31 3.24 -7.68
CA VAL A 78 -1.10 2.52 -6.67
C VAL A 78 -2.17 1.60 -7.27
N LEU A 79 -2.70 1.92 -8.47
CA LEU A 79 -3.67 1.09 -9.19
C LEU A 79 -3.09 -0.22 -9.76
N LYS A 80 -1.76 -0.38 -9.67
CA LYS A 80 -1.01 -1.57 -10.07
C LYS A 80 -0.58 -2.41 -8.86
N ALA A 81 -1.03 -2.05 -7.66
CA ALA A 81 -0.79 -2.82 -6.45
C ALA A 81 -1.51 -4.19 -6.48
N HIS A 82 -0.91 -5.16 -5.78
CA HIS A 82 -1.38 -6.54 -5.71
C HIS A 82 -1.53 -7.01 -4.28
N VAL A 83 -2.50 -7.90 -4.08
CA VAL A 83 -2.60 -8.75 -2.88
C VAL A 83 -2.06 -10.12 -3.22
N ILE A 84 -1.12 -10.56 -2.41
CA ILE A 84 -0.47 -11.86 -2.54
C ILE A 84 -0.90 -12.71 -1.36
N LYS A 85 -1.69 -13.74 -1.63
CA LYS A 85 -2.03 -14.72 -0.61
C LYS A 85 -0.89 -15.72 -0.49
N ALA A 86 -0.40 -15.94 0.71
CA ALA A 86 0.67 -16.90 0.98
C ALA A 86 0.45 -17.68 2.27
N GLU A 87 0.95 -18.91 2.29
CA GLU A 87 1.17 -19.67 3.51
C GLU A 87 2.53 -19.27 4.09
N LEU A 88 2.52 -18.68 5.28
CA LEU A 88 3.70 -18.25 6.02
C LEU A 88 4.12 -19.32 7.02
N VAL A 89 5.42 -19.62 7.00
CA VAL A 89 6.10 -20.41 8.04
C VAL A 89 7.16 -19.53 8.69
N GLU A 90 7.03 -19.38 10.01
CA GLU A 90 7.91 -18.59 10.87
C GLU A 90 9.36 -19.06 10.77
N GLY A 91 10.25 -18.09 10.65
CA GLY A 91 11.69 -18.27 10.74
C GLY A 91 12.28 -17.47 11.91
N GLU A 92 13.56 -17.16 11.78
CA GLU A 92 14.32 -16.46 12.81
C GLU A 92 14.05 -14.95 12.84
N TRP A 93 14.30 -14.35 14.00
CA TRP A 93 14.35 -12.90 14.13
C TRP A 93 15.51 -12.31 13.35
N PHE A 94 15.23 -11.25 12.60
CA PHE A 94 16.20 -10.50 11.81
C PHE A 94 16.72 -9.30 12.61
N ARG A 95 18.04 -9.18 12.71
CA ARG A 95 18.73 -8.11 13.43
C ARG A 95 19.55 -7.26 12.46
N ASN A 96 19.67 -5.97 12.75
CA ASN A 96 20.59 -5.09 12.04
C ASN A 96 22.05 -5.29 12.50
N GLU A 97 22.99 -4.56 11.88
CA GLU A 97 24.42 -4.61 12.18
C GLU A 97 24.78 -4.24 13.63
N TYR A 98 23.88 -3.52 14.33
CA TYR A 98 24.02 -3.12 15.73
C TYR A 98 23.32 -4.09 16.70
N GLY A 99 22.72 -5.18 16.19
CA GLY A 99 22.05 -6.20 17.00
C GLY A 99 20.60 -5.88 17.40
N TYR A 100 20.04 -4.76 16.97
CA TYR A 100 18.63 -4.43 17.21
C TYR A 100 17.73 -5.31 16.35
N LEU A 101 16.62 -5.80 16.93
CA LEU A 101 15.57 -6.46 16.18
C LEU A 101 14.96 -5.45 15.21
N ILE A 102 14.87 -5.83 13.94
CA ILE A 102 14.28 -4.98 12.90
C ILE A 102 13.14 -5.70 12.16
N GLY A 103 12.99 -7.00 12.38
CA GLY A 103 11.92 -7.79 11.77
C GLY A 103 12.02 -9.28 12.06
N LYS A 104 11.09 -10.06 11.52
CA LYS A 104 11.05 -11.51 11.62
C LYS A 104 10.98 -12.13 10.22
N LYS A 105 11.78 -13.15 9.98
CA LYS A 105 11.80 -13.87 8.70
C LYS A 105 10.63 -14.83 8.60
N PHE A 106 10.12 -14.99 7.39
CA PHE A 106 9.13 -16.00 7.06
C PHE A 106 9.47 -16.64 5.72
N ARG A 107 9.18 -17.93 5.61
CA ARG A 107 9.06 -18.59 4.31
C ARG A 107 7.62 -18.45 3.85
N ALA A 108 7.40 -17.75 2.73
CA ALA A 108 6.11 -17.52 2.13
C ALA A 108 5.92 -18.41 0.90
N LYS A 109 4.99 -19.37 0.96
CA LYS A 109 4.56 -20.16 -0.20
C LYS A 109 3.37 -19.48 -0.87
N ILE A 110 3.53 -19.08 -2.13
CA ILE A 110 2.54 -18.26 -2.84
C ILE A 110 1.34 -19.12 -3.26
N ILE A 111 0.15 -18.69 -2.86
CA ILE A 111 -1.13 -19.34 -3.16
C ILE A 111 -1.82 -18.64 -4.32
N SER A 112 -1.89 -17.31 -4.29
CA SER A 112 -2.52 -16.52 -5.35
C SER A 112 -1.98 -15.10 -5.39
N VAL A 113 -2.05 -14.47 -6.57
CA VAL A 113 -1.67 -13.08 -6.80
C VAL A 113 -2.82 -12.41 -7.55
N HIS A 114 -3.39 -11.35 -6.96
CA HIS A 114 -4.52 -10.62 -7.54
C HIS A 114 -4.28 -9.13 -7.46
N ARG A 115 -4.74 -8.39 -8.47
CA ARG A 115 -4.71 -6.92 -8.37
C ARG A 115 -5.70 -6.47 -7.31
N ILE A 116 -5.36 -5.39 -6.60
CA ILE A 116 -6.27 -4.78 -5.62
C ILE A 116 -7.63 -4.45 -6.28
N ILE A 117 -7.61 -3.92 -7.51
CA ILE A 117 -8.84 -3.56 -8.24
C ILE A 117 -9.75 -4.76 -8.54
N GLU A 118 -9.18 -5.95 -8.74
CA GLU A 118 -9.94 -7.18 -8.96
C GLU A 118 -10.62 -7.64 -7.67
N ILE A 119 -9.93 -7.49 -6.54
CA ILE A 119 -10.44 -7.80 -5.21
C ILE A 119 -11.59 -6.87 -4.80
N LEU A 120 -11.51 -5.58 -5.16
CA LEU A 120 -12.54 -4.61 -4.82
C LEU A 120 -13.94 -4.99 -5.32
N SER A 121 -14.03 -5.74 -6.43
CA SER A 121 -15.30 -6.27 -6.94
C SER A 121 -15.95 -7.33 -6.05
N GLN A 122 -15.17 -7.96 -5.17
CA GLN A 122 -15.60 -9.04 -4.29
C GLN A 122 -15.98 -8.53 -2.89
N LEU A 123 -15.69 -7.26 -2.58
CA LEU A 123 -15.97 -6.66 -1.28
C LEU A 123 -17.35 -6.00 -1.25
N HIS A 124 -18.05 -6.16 -0.13
CA HIS A 124 -19.28 -5.43 0.14
C HIS A 124 -18.98 -3.99 0.55
N VAL A 125 -19.88 -3.10 0.14
CA VAL A 125 -19.86 -1.70 0.57
C VAL A 125 -20.14 -1.63 2.07
N SER A 126 -19.41 -0.78 2.76
CA SER A 126 -19.62 -0.48 4.17
C SER A 126 -19.62 1.02 4.44
N ASN A 127 -20.33 1.41 5.49
CA ASN A 127 -20.35 2.79 5.99
C ASN A 127 -19.56 2.82 7.29
N ASP A 128 -18.24 2.95 7.20
CA ASP A 128 -17.36 2.97 8.37
C ASP A 128 -17.15 4.40 8.88
N LYS A 129 -17.59 4.65 10.12
CA LYS A 129 -17.39 5.93 10.80
C LYS A 129 -15.96 6.10 11.32
N ARG A 130 -15.15 5.03 11.36
CA ARG A 130 -13.77 5.05 11.89
C ARG A 130 -12.84 6.02 11.16
N LEU A 131 -13.16 6.41 9.93
CA LEU A 131 -12.34 7.35 9.16
C LEU A 131 -12.14 8.70 9.85
N GLU A 132 -13.04 9.12 10.75
CA GLU A 132 -12.84 10.31 11.57
C GLU A 132 -11.56 10.26 12.43
N GLY A 133 -11.13 9.08 12.89
CA GLY A 133 -9.94 8.90 13.72
C GLY A 133 -8.61 8.95 12.96
N TYR A 134 -8.62 8.68 11.65
CA TYR A 134 -7.40 8.68 10.83
C TYR A 134 -6.97 10.09 10.42
N PHE A 135 -7.89 11.05 10.45
CA PHE A 135 -7.59 12.42 10.07
C PHE A 135 -7.27 13.33 11.27
N ASN A 136 -6.45 12.85 12.20
CA ASN A 136 -5.92 13.72 13.25
C ASN A 136 -4.82 14.62 12.65
N LEU A 137 -5.20 15.84 12.27
CA LEU A 137 -4.39 16.71 11.42
C LEU A 137 -3.26 17.46 12.12
N ASP A 138 -3.13 17.36 13.45
CA ASP A 138 -2.23 18.26 14.19
C ASP A 138 -0.78 18.11 13.69
N ARG A 139 -0.25 19.19 13.12
CA ARG A 139 1.10 19.30 12.52
C ARG A 139 1.38 18.35 11.35
N SER A 140 0.36 17.72 10.78
CA SER A 140 0.53 16.86 9.61
C SER A 140 0.66 17.67 8.32
N LYS A 141 1.58 17.25 7.45
CA LYS A 141 1.61 17.69 6.06
C LYS A 141 0.62 16.83 5.27
N ILE A 142 -0.35 17.48 4.64
CA ILE A 142 -1.32 16.84 3.75
C ILE A 142 -0.88 17.06 2.32
N SER A 143 -0.76 15.98 1.55
CA SER A 143 -0.50 16.05 0.11
C SER A 143 -1.52 15.22 -0.66
N TYR A 144 -1.80 15.57 -1.90
CA TYR A 144 -2.79 14.83 -2.70
C TYR A 144 -2.53 14.88 -4.19
N TYR A 145 -3.07 13.90 -4.91
CA TYR A 145 -3.12 13.88 -6.36
C TYR A 145 -4.48 13.37 -6.86
N GLU A 146 -5.08 14.10 -7.79
CA GLU A 146 -6.34 13.73 -8.44
C GLU A 146 -6.09 13.40 -9.91
N TRP A 147 -6.61 12.26 -10.38
CA TRP A 147 -6.59 11.85 -11.78
C TRP A 147 -7.84 11.02 -12.09
N ASP A 148 -8.45 11.24 -13.26
CA ASP A 148 -9.72 10.60 -13.63
C ASP A 148 -10.75 10.69 -12.48
N ASP A 149 -11.23 9.54 -12.01
CA ASP A 149 -12.14 9.40 -10.88
C ASP A 149 -11.41 8.98 -9.58
N TYR A 150 -10.09 9.17 -9.47
CA TYR A 150 -9.29 8.77 -8.32
C TYR A 150 -8.70 9.97 -7.58
N LEU A 151 -8.59 9.80 -6.26
CA LEU A 151 -7.90 10.72 -5.37
C LEU A 151 -6.94 9.90 -4.51
N TYR A 152 -5.64 10.13 -4.68
CA TYR A 152 -4.62 9.70 -3.73
C TYR A 152 -4.37 10.82 -2.74
N LEU A 153 -4.40 10.50 -1.46
CA LEU A 153 -4.20 11.45 -0.37
C LEU A 153 -3.18 10.86 0.59
N THR A 154 -2.19 11.67 0.96
CA THR A 154 -1.22 11.34 1.99
C THR A 154 -1.27 12.32 3.14
N GLN A 155 -1.07 11.77 4.32
CA GLN A 155 -0.89 12.52 5.55
C GLN A 155 0.43 12.07 6.16
N SER A 156 1.36 13.01 6.33
CA SER A 156 2.68 12.71 6.90
C SER A 156 2.98 13.59 8.11
N ALA A 157 3.44 12.97 9.19
CA ALA A 157 4.05 13.60 10.36
C ALA A 157 5.38 12.87 10.68
N GLU A 158 6.13 13.33 11.69
CA GLU A 158 7.52 12.89 11.97
C GLU A 158 7.73 11.37 11.97
N TYR A 159 6.73 10.57 12.38
CA TYR A 159 6.80 9.10 12.45
C TYR A 159 5.56 8.39 11.90
N VAL A 160 4.72 9.11 11.16
CA VAL A 160 3.45 8.59 10.66
C VAL A 160 3.34 8.97 9.19
N LYS A 161 3.11 7.97 8.34
CA LYS A 161 2.66 8.19 6.97
C LYS A 161 1.41 7.36 6.72
N ASP A 162 0.33 8.07 6.46
CA ASP A 162 -0.91 7.50 5.99
C ASP A 162 -1.06 7.75 4.51
N GLU A 163 -1.45 6.71 3.78
CA GLU A 163 -1.76 6.76 2.36
C GLU A 163 -3.16 6.21 2.14
N PHE A 164 -3.96 7.01 1.44
CA PHE A 164 -5.35 6.69 1.15
C PHE A 164 -5.59 6.79 -0.34
N LEU A 165 -6.35 5.84 -0.87
CA LEU A 165 -6.86 5.89 -2.24
C LEU A 165 -8.38 5.92 -2.20
N PHE A 166 -8.94 6.95 -2.80
CA PHE A 166 -10.37 7.13 -2.97
C PHE A 166 -10.77 7.01 -4.43
N VAL A 167 -11.99 6.51 -4.66
CA VAL A 167 -12.72 6.64 -5.92
C VAL A 167 -13.80 7.70 -5.73
N LYS A 168 -13.84 8.67 -6.63
CA LYS A 168 -14.84 9.71 -6.72
C LYS A 168 -16.02 9.21 -7.54
N ASN A 169 -17.22 9.41 -7.03
CA ASN A 169 -18.47 9.16 -7.74
C ASN A 169 -19.38 10.40 -7.62
N ARG A 170 -20.62 10.31 -8.12
CA ARG A 170 -21.57 11.43 -8.07
C ARG A 170 -21.99 11.82 -6.65
N GLU A 171 -21.94 10.87 -5.72
CA GLU A 171 -22.43 11.00 -4.35
C GLU A 171 -21.31 11.40 -3.36
N GLY A 172 -20.04 11.24 -3.75
CA GLY A 172 -18.89 11.62 -2.95
C GLY A 172 -17.66 10.76 -3.26
N TYR A 173 -16.87 10.48 -2.23
CA TYR A 173 -15.73 9.58 -2.28
C TYR A 173 -16.04 8.24 -1.62
N SER A 174 -15.44 7.18 -2.16
CA SER A 174 -15.34 5.87 -1.53
C SER A 174 -13.88 5.55 -1.27
N LEU A 175 -13.50 5.22 -0.04
CA LEU A 175 -12.16 4.73 0.28
C LEU A 175 -12.03 3.29 -0.21
N ILE A 176 -10.96 3.00 -0.95
CA ILE A 176 -10.71 1.67 -1.51
C ILE A 176 -9.40 1.04 -1.08
N PHE A 177 -8.44 1.83 -0.60
CA PHE A 177 -7.18 1.34 -0.06
C PHE A 177 -6.66 2.30 1.00
N MET A 178 -6.12 1.72 2.06
CA MET A 178 -5.50 2.44 3.17
C MET A 178 -4.19 1.75 3.54
N ASN A 179 -3.15 2.55 3.73
CA ASN A 179 -1.88 2.12 4.27
C ASN A 179 -1.45 3.10 5.35
N ASN A 180 -1.58 2.68 6.61
CA ASN A 180 -1.12 3.43 7.78
C ASN A 180 0.18 2.78 8.27
N SER A 181 1.28 3.50 8.06
CA SER A 181 2.59 3.16 8.59
C SER A 181 2.88 4.05 9.80
N VAL A 182 2.50 3.59 10.98
CA VAL A 182 2.98 4.16 12.26
C VAL A 182 4.11 3.28 12.77
N SER A 183 5.14 3.89 13.35
CA SER A 183 6.36 3.20 13.81
C SER A 183 6.15 2.03 14.79
N TYR A 184 4.97 1.90 15.39
CA TYR A 184 4.62 0.87 16.39
C TYR A 184 3.27 0.18 16.14
N SER A 185 2.54 0.56 15.09
CA SER A 185 1.29 -0.09 14.71
C SER A 185 1.12 0.01 13.21
N TYR A 186 0.82 -1.11 12.58
CA TYR A 186 0.67 -1.16 11.15
C TYR A 186 -0.75 -1.56 10.79
N GLN A 187 -1.38 -0.81 9.89
CA GLN A 187 -2.69 -1.15 9.37
C GLN A 187 -2.73 -0.87 7.87
N CYS A 188 -2.75 -1.94 7.09
CA CYS A 188 -2.98 -1.86 5.66
C CYS A 188 -4.23 -2.65 5.29
N GLU A 189 -5.12 -2.05 4.52
CA GLU A 189 -6.40 -2.65 4.17
C GLU A 189 -6.82 -2.29 2.75
N VAL A 190 -7.38 -3.28 2.05
CA VAL A 190 -8.23 -3.07 0.88
C VAL A 190 -9.66 -3.13 1.34
N CYS A 191 -10.45 -2.10 1.05
CA CYS A 191 -11.80 -1.97 1.57
C CYS A 191 -12.74 -1.34 0.53
N LYS A 192 -14.03 -1.27 0.85
CA LYS A 192 -14.98 -0.48 0.07
C LYS A 192 -15.86 0.30 1.03
N VAL A 193 -15.39 1.49 1.41
CA VAL A 193 -16.05 2.35 2.40
C VAL A 193 -16.63 3.57 1.72
N GLU A 194 -17.95 3.72 1.73
CA GLU A 194 -18.59 4.96 1.28
C GLU A 194 -18.49 6.03 2.37
N LEU A 195 -17.95 7.19 2.00
CA LEU A 195 -17.85 8.31 2.95
C LEU A 195 -19.23 8.91 3.20
N THR A 196 -19.51 9.19 4.47
CA THR A 196 -20.66 10.00 4.87
C THR A 196 -20.58 11.42 4.31
N PRO A 197 -21.69 12.18 4.26
CA PRO A 197 -21.66 13.58 3.83
C PRO A 197 -20.68 14.46 4.64
N LEU A 198 -20.56 14.22 5.94
CA LEU A 198 -19.61 14.95 6.81
C LEU A 198 -18.15 14.62 6.45
N GLN A 199 -17.84 13.35 6.25
CA GLN A 199 -16.50 12.92 5.82
C GLN A 199 -16.15 13.47 4.44
N ASN A 200 -17.11 13.53 3.50
CA ASN A 200 -16.90 14.16 2.20
C ASN A 200 -16.58 15.66 2.32
N ILE A 201 -17.35 16.41 3.14
CA ILE A 201 -17.07 17.82 3.40
C ILE A 201 -15.67 18.00 4.01
N PHE A 202 -15.30 17.11 4.93
CA PHE A 202 -14.00 17.11 5.56
C PHE A 202 -12.86 16.90 4.54
N ILE A 203 -12.92 15.86 3.71
CA ILE A 203 -11.95 15.63 2.62
C ILE A 203 -11.86 16.85 1.70
N GLN A 204 -13.00 17.40 1.27
CA GLN A 204 -13.00 18.59 0.40
C GLN A 204 -12.32 19.81 1.04
N ASN A 205 -12.41 19.96 2.37
CA ASN A 205 -11.70 21.01 3.08
C ASN A 205 -10.20 20.69 3.21
N LEU A 206 -9.82 19.42 3.42
CA LEU A 206 -8.41 19.00 3.39
C LEU A 206 -7.75 19.31 2.06
N LEU A 207 -8.40 19.02 0.94
CA LEU A 207 -7.82 19.28 -0.39
C LEU A 207 -7.57 20.77 -0.66
N LYS A 208 -8.32 21.67 -0.02
CA LYS A 208 -8.09 23.12 -0.10
C LYS A 208 -6.86 23.57 0.71
N MET A 209 -6.51 22.85 1.76
CA MET A 209 -5.39 23.14 2.65
C MET A 209 -4.11 22.39 2.28
N GLY A 210 -4.27 21.21 1.65
CA GLY A 210 -3.18 20.32 1.29
C GLY A 210 -2.38 20.79 0.08
N GLU A 211 -1.17 20.24 -0.03
CA GLU A 211 -0.30 20.47 -1.16
C GLU A 211 -0.66 19.51 -2.30
N LYS A 212 -0.99 20.05 -3.48
CA LYS A 212 -1.19 19.22 -4.66
C LYS A 212 0.17 18.67 -5.12
N LEU A 213 0.33 17.35 -5.09
CA LEU A 213 1.50 16.65 -5.57
C LEU A 213 1.73 16.95 -7.06
N ARG A 214 3.00 16.98 -7.43
CA ARG A 214 3.45 17.17 -8.81
C ARG A 214 4.22 15.91 -9.20
N PRO A 215 3.55 14.92 -9.82
CA PRO A 215 4.22 13.68 -10.20
C PRO A 215 5.44 13.98 -11.06
N ILE A 216 6.53 13.32 -10.72
CA ILE A 216 7.83 13.55 -11.34
C ILE A 216 7.95 12.89 -12.72
N SER A 217 7.03 11.96 -13.02
CA SER A 217 7.04 11.20 -14.26
C SER A 217 5.85 11.53 -15.16
N GLN A 218 6.17 11.89 -16.40
CA GLN A 218 5.23 12.17 -17.48
C GLN A 218 5.14 11.02 -18.50
N ILE A 219 5.86 9.90 -18.28
CA ILE A 219 5.81 8.77 -19.21
C ILE A 219 4.53 7.99 -18.92
N SER A 220 3.62 7.96 -19.89
CA SER A 220 2.48 7.05 -19.86
C SER A 220 3.00 5.62 -19.95
N VAL A 221 2.78 4.85 -18.89
CA VAL A 221 3.21 3.45 -18.81
C VAL A 221 1.98 2.58 -18.93
N ALA A 222 2.08 1.49 -19.69
CA ALA A 222 0.97 0.57 -19.84
C ALA A 222 0.49 0.03 -18.48
N ASP A 223 -0.76 -0.42 -18.43
CA ASP A 223 -1.41 -0.95 -17.23
C ASP A 223 -0.61 -2.09 -16.58
N LYS A 224 0.08 -2.91 -17.39
CA LYS A 224 0.87 -4.06 -16.94
C LYS A 224 2.34 -3.78 -16.69
N GLN A 225 2.74 -2.52 -16.72
CA GLN A 225 4.13 -2.10 -16.61
C GLN A 225 4.31 -1.10 -15.45
N VAL A 226 5.49 -1.00 -14.87
CA VAL A 226 5.87 0.04 -13.89
C VAL A 226 7.17 0.70 -14.31
N GLN A 227 7.45 1.88 -13.77
CA GLN A 227 8.74 2.53 -14.01
C GLN A 227 9.77 2.10 -12.98
N GLY A 228 11.03 1.92 -13.40
CA GLY A 228 12.14 1.80 -12.47
C GLY A 228 12.49 3.14 -11.80
N ALA A 229 13.62 3.19 -11.11
CA ALA A 229 14.06 4.35 -10.35
C ALA A 229 14.46 5.54 -11.24
N LEU A 230 14.09 6.76 -10.82
CA LEU A 230 14.52 8.02 -11.42
C LEU A 230 15.54 8.69 -10.50
N TYR A 231 16.70 9.02 -11.07
CA TYR A 231 17.81 9.69 -10.39
C TYR A 231 17.74 11.18 -10.72
N TYR A 232 17.74 12.03 -9.68
CA TYR A 232 17.80 13.49 -9.79
C TYR A 232 19.15 14.01 -9.31
#